data_AF-A0A7X5IEI3-F1
#
_entry.id   AF-A0A7X5IEI3-F1
#
_cell.length_a   1.000
_cell.length_b   1.000
_cell.length_c   1.000
_cell.angle_alpha   90.00
_cell.angle_beta   90.00
_cell.angle_gamma   90.00
#
_symmetry.space_group_name_H-M   'P 1'
#
loop_
_entity.id
_entity.type
_entity.pdbx_description
1 polymer ?
#
loop_
_entity_poly.entity_id
_entity_poly.type
_entity_poly.pdbx_seq_one_letter_code
_entity_poly.pdbx_strand_id
1 'polypeptide(L)'
;MDPFLLYLIAVNAATFVVFAIDYLLCLKFPALDNMAANSLILDIFPLAGGAAGMLLALFLLGGLGRGHRMNKDNIAWWLLAIVCLIAWGLIAAAKFGLLSPKIGIDGLLSRWDTGKLGVLAVYLAAVNIVTFIAFVWDKHVAKNGNNPSRRLPEARLLALCLIGGSIGGLVAMYAVRHKTAKWYFAWGLPFFIVFDAAVVIYAHLVGTI
;
A
#
# COMPACT_ATOMS: atom_id res chain seq x y z
N MET A 1 -4.60 -18.23 -24.64
CA MET A 1 -4.07 -17.58 -23.41
C MET A 1 -4.83 -18.14 -22.23
N ASP A 2 -4.19 -18.33 -21.08
CA ASP A 2 -4.85 -18.78 -19.85
C ASP A 2 -5.98 -17.79 -19.45
N PRO A 3 -7.19 -18.25 -19.06
CA PRO A 3 -8.31 -17.37 -18.76
C PRO A 3 -8.05 -16.35 -17.65
N PHE A 4 -7.22 -16.68 -16.65
CA PHE A 4 -6.85 -15.74 -15.59
C PHE A 4 -5.86 -14.69 -16.08
N LEU A 5 -4.89 -15.08 -16.92
CA LEU A 5 -4.00 -14.11 -17.54
C LEU A 5 -4.78 -13.16 -18.45
N LEU A 6 -5.74 -13.69 -19.22
CA LEU A 6 -6.63 -12.88 -20.05
C LEU A 6 -7.47 -11.92 -19.19
N TYR A 7 -8.02 -12.41 -18.07
CA TYR A 7 -8.71 -11.57 -17.09
C TYR A 7 -7.82 -10.45 -16.55
N LEU A 8 -6.60 -10.77 -16.09
CA LEU A 8 -5.67 -9.78 -15.55
C LEU A 8 -5.28 -8.73 -16.60
N ILE A 9 -5.02 -9.14 -17.83
CA ILE A 9 -4.71 -8.20 -18.93
C ILE A 9 -5.94 -7.32 -19.21
N ALA A 10 -7.13 -7.92 -19.32
CA ALA A 10 -8.36 -7.20 -19.61
C ALA A 10 -8.71 -6.19 -18.51
N VAL A 11 -8.66 -6.59 -17.23
CA VAL A 11 -8.96 -5.69 -16.11
C VAL A 11 -7.93 -4.57 -16.01
N ASN A 12 -6.63 -4.82 -16.21
CA ASN A 12 -5.61 -3.77 -16.18
C ASN A 12 -5.76 -2.79 -17.36
N ALA A 13 -6.08 -3.28 -18.56
CA ALA A 13 -6.38 -2.42 -19.70
C ALA A 13 -7.63 -1.56 -19.45
N ALA A 14 -8.71 -2.16 -18.94
CA ALA A 14 -9.93 -1.45 -18.60
C ALA A 14 -9.68 -0.39 -17.51
N THR A 15 -8.98 -0.74 -16.44
CA THR A 15 -8.60 0.19 -15.38
C THR A 15 -7.77 1.35 -15.92
N PHE A 16 -6.78 1.08 -16.76
CA PHE A 16 -5.96 2.14 -17.36
C PHE A 16 -6.84 3.13 -18.13
N VAL A 17 -7.77 2.64 -18.95
CA VAL A 17 -8.67 3.49 -19.75
C VAL A 17 -9.60 4.30 -18.83
N VAL A 18 -10.23 3.67 -17.85
CA VAL A 18 -11.14 4.34 -16.90
C VAL A 18 -10.41 5.46 -16.16
N PHE A 19 -9.22 5.17 -15.63
CA PHE A 19 -8.41 6.17 -14.93
C PHE A 19 -7.88 7.27 -15.83
N ALA A 20 -7.56 6.95 -17.09
CA ALA A 20 -7.16 7.96 -18.06
C ALA A 20 -8.30 8.92 -18.38
N ILE A 21 -9.52 8.40 -18.56
CA ILE A 21 -10.71 9.21 -18.78
C ILE A 21 -11.01 10.06 -17.55
N ASP A 22 -11.02 9.46 -16.36
CA ASP A 22 -11.23 10.17 -15.11
C ASP A 22 -10.24 11.32 -14.93
N TYR A 23 -8.94 11.05 -15.11
CA TYR A 23 -7.90 12.08 -15.04
C TYR A 23 -8.16 13.24 -16.01
N LEU A 24 -8.48 12.93 -17.27
CA LEU A 24 -8.78 13.95 -18.29
C LEU A 24 -10.06 14.74 -17.99
N LEU A 25 -11.06 14.11 -17.38
CA LEU A 25 -12.29 14.78 -16.94
C LEU A 25 -12.02 15.70 -15.75
N CYS A 26 -11.26 15.25 -14.76
CA CYS A 26 -10.85 16.04 -13.60
C CYS A 26 -9.97 17.24 -13.98
N LEU A 27 -9.21 17.16 -15.09
CA LEU A 27 -8.52 18.33 -15.65
C LEU A 27 -9.47 19.42 -16.16
N LYS A 28 -10.65 19.05 -16.67
CA LYS A 28 -11.65 20.00 -17.20
C LYS A 28 -12.68 20.42 -16.16
N PHE A 29 -13.05 19.50 -15.26
CA PHE A 29 -14.07 19.67 -14.24
C PHE A 29 -13.53 19.24 -12.87
N PRO A 30 -12.78 20.10 -12.17
CA PRO A 30 -12.14 19.76 -10.89
C PRO A 30 -13.12 19.34 -9.78
N ALA A 31 -14.40 19.68 -9.91
CA ALA A 31 -15.43 19.28 -8.95
C ALA A 31 -15.70 17.76 -8.94
N LEU A 32 -15.36 17.04 -10.02
CA LEU A 32 -15.56 15.60 -10.14
C LEU A 32 -14.66 14.79 -9.19
N ASP A 33 -13.47 15.33 -8.87
CA ASP A 33 -12.48 14.64 -8.04
C ASP A 33 -13.02 14.29 -6.64
N ASN A 34 -13.94 15.13 -6.12
CA ASN A 34 -14.55 14.97 -4.81
C ASN A 34 -15.86 14.16 -4.80
N MET A 35 -16.31 13.63 -5.94
CA MET A 35 -17.54 12.81 -5.98
C MET A 35 -17.29 11.42 -5.36
N ALA A 36 -18.27 10.91 -4.61
CA ALA A 36 -18.23 9.55 -4.05
C ALA A 36 -18.05 8.46 -5.13
N ALA A 37 -18.56 8.72 -6.34
CA ALA A 37 -18.37 7.85 -7.50
C ALA A 37 -16.89 7.74 -7.90
N ASN A 38 -16.13 8.83 -7.81
CA ASN A 38 -14.71 8.84 -8.09
C ASN A 38 -13.95 7.96 -7.09
N SER A 39 -14.17 8.17 -5.78
CA SER A 39 -13.55 7.32 -4.75
C SER A 39 -13.86 5.83 -4.92
N LEU A 40 -15.08 5.47 -5.34
CA LEU A 40 -15.48 4.09 -5.56
C LEU A 40 -14.76 3.43 -6.75
N ILE A 41 -14.58 4.17 -7.85
CA ILE A 41 -13.78 3.71 -9.00
C ILE A 41 -12.33 3.49 -8.55
N LEU A 42 -11.79 4.41 -7.76
CA LEU A 42 -10.40 4.38 -7.32
C LEU A 42 -10.08 3.21 -6.37
N ASP A 43 -11.09 2.71 -5.67
CA ASP A 43 -10.94 1.59 -4.74
C ASP A 43 -11.22 0.22 -5.40
N ILE A 44 -12.29 0.09 -6.19
CA ILE A 44 -12.73 -1.23 -6.70
C ILE A 44 -11.78 -1.81 -7.75
N PHE A 45 -11.28 -0.99 -8.68
CA PHE A 45 -10.49 -1.49 -9.80
C PHE A 45 -9.14 -2.11 -9.38
N PRO A 46 -8.37 -1.53 -8.43
CA PRO A 46 -7.21 -2.18 -7.85
C PRO A 46 -7.54 -3.49 -7.16
N LEU A 47 -8.61 -3.52 -6.35
CA LEU A 47 -9.06 -4.74 -5.68
C LEU A 47 -9.41 -5.85 -6.68
N ALA A 48 -10.02 -5.50 -7.81
CA ALA A 48 -10.33 -6.44 -8.89
C ALA A 48 -9.11 -6.93 -9.69
N GLY A 49 -7.90 -6.41 -9.43
CA GLY A 49 -6.67 -6.84 -10.13
C GLY A 49 -6.17 -5.85 -11.18
N GLY A 50 -6.79 -4.67 -11.28
CA GLY A 50 -6.42 -3.58 -12.18
C GLY A 50 -5.30 -2.67 -11.64
N ALA A 51 -4.62 -3.06 -10.56
CA ALA A 51 -3.65 -2.24 -9.87
C ALA A 51 -2.47 -1.77 -10.75
N ALA A 52 -1.98 -2.63 -11.65
CA ALA A 52 -0.89 -2.27 -12.56
C ALA A 52 -1.34 -1.22 -13.59
N GLY A 53 -2.54 -1.36 -14.14
CA GLY A 53 -3.15 -0.42 -15.07
C GLY A 53 -3.40 0.95 -14.41
N MET A 54 -3.88 0.95 -13.17
CA MET A 54 -4.01 2.18 -12.38
C MET A 54 -2.66 2.88 -12.17
N LEU A 55 -1.66 2.15 -11.68
CA LEU A 55 -0.33 2.73 -11.42
C LEU A 55 0.31 3.25 -12.71
N LEU A 56 0.13 2.55 -13.83
CA LEU A 56 0.60 3.00 -15.14
C LEU A 56 -0.11 4.28 -15.58
N ALA A 57 -1.43 4.36 -15.42
CA ALA A 57 -2.19 5.58 -15.73
C ALA A 57 -1.73 6.76 -14.86
N LEU A 58 -1.58 6.54 -13.55
CA LEU A 58 -1.11 7.54 -12.61
C LEU A 58 0.33 8.00 -12.90
N PHE A 59 1.22 7.08 -13.30
CA PHE A 59 2.60 7.41 -13.67
C PHE A 59 2.68 8.22 -14.97
N LEU A 60 1.99 7.78 -16.03
CA LEU A 60 2.04 8.43 -17.33
C LEU A 60 1.30 9.77 -17.36
N LEU A 61 0.14 9.84 -16.70
CA LEU A 61 -0.74 11.01 -16.75
C LEU A 61 -0.49 11.96 -15.58
N GLY A 62 -0.04 11.48 -14.42
CA GLY A 62 0.22 12.30 -13.24
C GLY A 62 1.25 13.41 -13.47
N GLY A 63 2.11 13.27 -14.48
CA GLY A 63 3.08 14.29 -14.91
C GLY A 63 2.55 15.34 -15.89
N LEU A 64 1.39 15.13 -16.54
CA LEU A 64 0.87 16.01 -17.60
C LEU A 64 0.17 17.28 -17.08
N GLY A 65 -0.26 17.32 -15.82
CA GLY A 65 -1.01 18.44 -15.24
C GLY A 65 -0.24 19.19 -14.15
N ARG A 66 -0.01 20.51 -14.33
CA ARG A 66 0.71 21.39 -13.37
C ARG A 66 0.12 21.45 -11.94
N GLY A 67 -1.09 20.94 -11.71
CA GLY A 67 -1.82 21.02 -10.43
C GLY A 67 -2.14 19.68 -9.72
N HIS A 68 -1.97 18.53 -10.37
CA HIS A 68 -2.32 17.20 -9.82
C HIS A 68 -1.10 16.45 -9.23
N ARG A 69 -0.10 17.19 -8.73
CA ARG A 69 0.99 16.59 -7.95
C ARG A 69 0.41 15.99 -6.67
N MET A 70 0.82 14.75 -6.33
CA MET A 70 0.44 13.98 -5.13
C MET A 70 -0.13 14.87 -4.00
N ASN A 71 -1.45 15.05 -3.99
CA ASN A 71 -2.14 15.75 -2.92
C ASN A 71 -2.38 14.76 -1.77
N LYS A 72 -2.56 15.25 -0.54
CA LYS A 72 -2.76 14.39 0.64
C LYS A 72 -3.93 13.41 0.48
N ASP A 73 -4.93 13.80 -0.29
CA ASP A 73 -6.14 13.01 -0.51
C ASP A 73 -5.90 11.85 -1.51
N ASN A 74 -4.93 11.99 -2.43
CA ASN A 74 -4.66 10.99 -3.47
C ASN A 74 -3.64 9.92 -3.02
N ILE A 75 -2.95 10.14 -1.90
CA ILE A 75 -1.91 9.23 -1.39
C ILE A 75 -2.49 7.85 -1.05
N ALA A 76 -3.71 7.81 -0.52
CA ALA A 76 -4.38 6.56 -0.17
C ALA A 76 -4.58 5.65 -1.38
N TRP A 77 -4.97 6.22 -2.52
CA TRP A 77 -5.19 5.48 -3.77
C TRP A 77 -3.90 4.88 -4.34
N TRP A 78 -2.79 5.63 -4.30
CA TRP A 78 -1.49 5.09 -4.70
C TRP A 78 -1.07 3.90 -3.83
N LEU A 79 -1.27 4.00 -2.51
CA LEU A 79 -0.93 2.93 -1.58
C LEU A 79 -1.80 1.70 -1.76
N LEU A 80 -3.11 1.89 -1.93
CA LEU A 80 -4.05 0.81 -2.21
C LEU A 80 -3.65 0.08 -3.49
N ALA A 81 -3.32 0.81 -4.56
CA ALA A 81 -2.87 0.21 -5.80
C ALA A 81 -1.57 -0.59 -5.61
N ILE A 82 -0.59 -0.09 -4.86
CA ILE A 82 0.65 -0.83 -4.59
C ILE A 82 0.38 -2.12 -3.80
N VAL A 83 -0.44 -2.04 -2.75
CA VAL A 83 -0.84 -3.21 -1.95
C VAL A 83 -1.55 -4.25 -2.82
N CYS A 84 -2.53 -3.83 -3.61
CA CYS A 84 -3.26 -4.70 -4.52
C CYS A 84 -2.33 -5.30 -5.58
N LEU A 85 -1.35 -4.54 -6.10
CA LEU A 85 -0.37 -5.05 -7.04
C LEU A 85 0.46 -6.19 -6.43
N ILE A 86 0.94 -6.01 -5.18
CA ILE A 86 1.68 -7.05 -4.47
C ILE A 86 0.78 -8.28 -4.27
N ALA A 87 -0.45 -8.09 -3.76
CA ALA A 87 -1.38 -9.18 -3.50
C ALA A 87 -1.70 -9.99 -4.77
N TRP A 88 -2.07 -9.33 -5.87
CA TRP A 88 -2.34 -9.99 -7.15
C TRP A 88 -1.09 -10.61 -7.78
N GLY A 89 0.08 -10.01 -7.56
CA GLY A 89 1.37 -10.60 -7.94
C GLY A 89 1.63 -11.93 -7.23
N LEU A 90 1.37 -12.02 -5.93
CA LEU A 90 1.49 -13.26 -5.15
C LEU A 90 0.48 -14.32 -5.62
N ILE A 91 -0.77 -13.92 -5.90
CA ILE A 91 -1.80 -14.82 -6.44
C ILE A 91 -1.37 -15.37 -7.81
N ALA A 92 -0.87 -14.51 -8.69
CA ALA A 92 -0.38 -14.92 -10.00
C ALA A 92 0.83 -15.87 -9.87
N ALA A 93 1.79 -15.54 -9.00
CA ALA A 93 2.97 -16.37 -8.75
C ALA A 93 2.59 -17.76 -8.21
N ALA A 94 1.60 -17.83 -7.31
CA ALA A 94 1.04 -19.09 -6.84
C ALA A 94 0.35 -19.87 -7.96
N LYS A 95 -0.47 -19.21 -8.79
CA LYS A 95 -1.19 -19.86 -9.89
C LYS A 95 -0.24 -20.49 -10.92
N PHE A 96 0.84 -19.80 -11.28
CA PHE A 96 1.81 -20.29 -12.26
C PHE A 96 2.85 -21.24 -11.68
N GLY A 97 2.74 -21.61 -10.40
CA GLY A 97 3.67 -22.52 -9.73
C GLY A 97 5.07 -21.93 -9.53
N LEU A 98 5.26 -20.62 -9.74
CA LEU A 98 6.51 -19.91 -9.43
C LEU A 98 6.81 -20.00 -7.94
N LEU A 99 5.75 -19.98 -7.13
CA LEU A 99 5.78 -20.21 -5.70
C LEU A 99 4.80 -21.35 -5.46
N SER A 100 5.24 -22.45 -4.84
CA SER A 100 4.38 -23.57 -4.47
C SER A 100 4.06 -23.47 -2.98
N PRO A 101 3.12 -22.60 -2.56
CA PRO A 101 2.78 -22.48 -1.16
C PRO A 101 2.15 -23.79 -0.69
N LYS A 102 2.62 -24.29 0.45
CA LYS A 102 2.00 -25.41 1.16
C LYS A 102 0.73 -24.91 1.83
N ILE A 103 -0.34 -24.73 1.07
CA ILE A 103 -1.60 -24.20 1.59
C ILE A 103 -2.29 -25.30 2.41
N GLY A 104 -2.15 -25.23 3.73
CA GLY A 104 -2.74 -26.15 4.70
C GLY A 104 -2.34 -25.83 6.15
N ILE A 105 -3.09 -26.35 7.12
CA ILE A 105 -2.79 -26.18 8.56
C ILE A 105 -1.43 -26.82 8.89
N ASP A 106 -1.12 -27.93 8.24
CA ASP A 106 0.15 -28.63 8.27
C ASP A 106 1.31 -27.78 7.73
N GLY A 107 1.08 -27.03 6.65
CA GLY A 107 2.05 -26.06 6.13
C GLY A 107 2.30 -24.91 7.10
N LEU A 108 1.24 -24.37 7.71
CA LEU A 108 1.34 -23.27 8.67
C LEU A 108 2.00 -23.68 9.99
N LEU A 109 1.74 -24.91 10.46
CA LEU A 109 2.31 -25.49 11.67
C LEU A 109 3.66 -26.18 11.41
N SER A 110 4.14 -26.16 10.17
CA SER A 110 5.44 -26.72 9.84
C SER A 110 6.55 -25.99 10.61
N ARG A 111 7.70 -26.65 10.78
CA ARG A 111 8.79 -26.07 11.56
C ARG A 111 9.32 -24.83 10.85
N TRP A 112 9.27 -23.69 11.54
CA TRP A 112 9.83 -22.43 11.05
C TRP A 112 11.35 -22.42 11.12
N ASP A 113 12.01 -21.78 10.16
CA ASP A 113 13.47 -21.62 10.17
C ASP A 113 13.84 -20.52 11.17
N THR A 114 14.26 -20.93 12.37
CA THR A 114 14.62 -20.02 13.46
C THR A 114 15.77 -19.07 13.09
N GLY A 115 16.65 -19.47 12.18
CA GLY A 115 17.77 -18.62 11.74
C GLY A 115 17.29 -17.47 10.88
N LYS A 116 16.47 -17.77 9.86
CA LYS A 116 15.86 -16.75 8.99
C LYS A 116 14.86 -15.88 9.72
N LEU A 117 14.09 -16.46 10.64
CA LEU A 117 13.21 -15.73 11.55
C LEU A 117 13.98 -14.72 12.39
N GLY A 118 15.16 -15.08 12.91
CA GLY A 118 15.99 -14.15 13.67
C GLY A 118 16.39 -12.93 12.85
N VAL A 119 16.84 -13.14 11.61
CA VAL A 119 17.19 -12.05 10.68
C VAL A 119 15.97 -11.18 10.37
N LEU A 120 14.83 -11.80 10.07
CA LEU A 120 13.58 -11.09 9.79
C LEU A 120 13.11 -10.28 11.01
N ALA A 121 13.22 -10.83 12.22
CA ALA A 121 12.85 -10.15 13.46
C ALA A 121 13.73 -8.92 13.71
N VAL A 122 15.04 -9.01 13.47
CA VAL A 122 15.95 -7.86 13.57
C VAL A 122 15.59 -6.79 12.53
N TYR A 123 15.31 -7.19 11.29
CA TYR A 123 14.86 -6.28 10.24
C TYR A 123 13.56 -5.56 10.64
N LEU A 124 12.52 -6.31 11.04
CA LEU A 124 11.24 -5.74 11.45
C LEU A 124 11.40 -4.84 12.68
N ALA A 125 12.21 -5.23 13.66
CA ALA A 125 12.49 -4.38 14.82
C ALA A 125 13.13 -3.05 14.41
N ALA A 126 14.15 -3.09 13.55
CA ALA A 126 14.83 -1.90 13.05
C ALA A 126 13.87 -0.98 12.28
N VAL A 127 13.09 -1.53 11.34
CA VAL A 127 12.11 -0.75 10.56
C VAL A 127 11.03 -0.16 11.45
N ASN A 128 10.54 -0.89 12.45
CA ASN A 128 9.53 -0.38 13.39
C ASN A 128 10.09 0.74 14.28
N ILE A 129 11.35 0.66 14.72
CA ILE A 129 12.02 1.74 15.46
C ILE A 129 12.17 2.99 14.59
N VAL A 130 12.68 2.83 13.35
CA VAL A 130 12.81 3.95 12.40
C VAL A 130 11.45 4.60 12.13
N THR A 131 10.41 3.78 11.94
CA THR A 131 9.05 4.26 11.68
C THR A 131 8.48 5.00 12.88
N PHE A 132 8.67 4.46 14.08
CA PHE A 132 8.27 5.13 15.32
C PHE A 132 8.91 6.51 15.44
N ILE A 133 10.24 6.61 15.25
CA ILE A 133 10.99 7.87 15.30
C ILE A 133 10.46 8.85 14.25
N ALA A 134 10.21 8.39 13.02
CA ALA A 134 9.68 9.22 11.94
C ALA A 134 8.31 9.84 12.29
N PHE A 135 7.41 9.07 12.89
CA PHE A 135 6.09 9.56 13.34
C PHE A 135 6.21 10.56 14.49
N VAL A 136 7.06 10.28 15.48
CA VAL A 136 7.30 11.22 16.60
C VAL A 136 7.94 12.51 16.11
N TRP A 137 8.90 12.41 15.19
CA TRP A 137 9.55 13.57 14.58
C TRP A 137 8.56 14.43 13.79
N ASP A 138 7.67 13.82 12.99
CA ASP A 138 6.63 14.59 12.27
C ASP A 138 5.72 15.37 13.23
N LYS A 139 5.38 14.79 14.39
CA LYS A 139 4.64 15.51 15.45
C LYS A 139 5.47 16.65 16.04
N HIS A 140 6.75 16.42 16.34
CA HIS A 140 7.62 17.45 16.89
C HIS A 140 7.75 18.66 15.95
N VAL A 141 7.95 18.41 14.65
CA VAL A 141 7.98 19.46 13.62
C VAL A 141 6.64 20.17 13.49
N ALA A 142 5.52 19.44 13.59
CA ALA A 142 4.19 20.05 13.57
C ALA A 142 3.95 21.00 14.76
N LYS A 143 4.51 20.70 15.93
CA LYS A 143 4.42 21.56 17.14
C LYS A 143 5.35 22.78 17.08
N ASN A 144 6.56 22.63 16.55
CA ASN A 144 7.61 23.67 16.60
C ASN A 144 7.57 24.69 15.44
N GLY A 145 6.37 25.10 15.04
CA GLY A 145 6.19 26.14 14.01
C GLY A 145 5.80 25.62 12.63
N ASN A 146 5.51 24.32 12.50
CA ASN A 146 4.83 23.73 11.34
C ASN A 146 5.48 24.08 9.98
N ASN A 147 6.81 24.18 9.94
CA ASN A 147 7.53 24.48 8.70
C ASN A 147 7.25 23.36 7.68
N PRO A 148 6.53 23.63 6.58
CA PRO A 148 6.10 22.60 5.63
C PRO A 148 7.27 21.83 5.00
N SER A 149 8.43 22.48 4.88
CA SER A 149 9.65 21.88 4.32
C SER A 149 10.27 20.78 5.18
N ARG A 150 9.99 20.77 6.50
CA ARG A 150 10.54 19.79 7.45
C ARG A 150 9.56 18.68 7.81
N ARG A 151 8.28 18.83 7.43
CA ARG A 151 7.26 17.80 7.67
C ARG A 151 7.48 16.64 6.73
N LEU A 152 7.31 15.42 7.25
CA LEU A 152 7.42 14.25 6.40
C LEU A 152 6.14 14.14 5.55
N PRO A 153 6.25 13.94 4.23
CA PRO A 153 5.11 13.60 3.40
C PRO A 153 4.41 12.36 3.96
N GLU A 154 3.07 12.38 3.96
CA GLU A 154 2.27 11.28 4.52
C GLU A 154 2.53 9.97 3.79
N ALA A 155 2.81 10.06 2.48
CA ALA A 155 3.24 8.95 1.65
C ALA A 155 4.50 8.27 2.19
N ARG A 156 5.48 9.01 2.75
CA ARG A 156 6.69 8.40 3.33
C ARG A 156 6.39 7.65 4.61
N LEU A 157 5.51 8.19 5.46
CA LEU A 157 5.09 7.53 6.69
C LEU A 157 4.34 6.23 6.39
N LEU A 158 3.43 6.25 5.41
CA LEU A 158 2.67 5.08 4.99
C LEU A 158 3.55 4.07 4.22
N ALA A 159 4.53 4.53 3.44
CA ALA A 159 5.51 3.66 2.81
C ALA A 159 6.39 2.93 3.84
N LEU A 160 6.78 3.60 4.93
CA LEU A 160 7.46 2.95 6.06
C LEU A 160 6.58 1.88 6.71
N CYS A 161 5.27 2.11 6.82
CA CYS A 161 4.33 1.09 7.28
C CYS A 161 4.23 -0.09 6.31
N LEU A 162 4.20 0.17 4.99
CA LEU A 162 4.11 -0.86 3.94
C LEU A 162 5.32 -1.81 3.91
N ILE A 163 6.51 -1.35 4.29
CA ILE A 163 7.74 -2.18 4.31
C ILE A 163 7.93 -2.94 5.64
N GLY A 164 6.91 -3.00 6.52
CA GLY A 164 7.00 -3.72 7.79
C GLY A 164 7.08 -2.84 9.04
N GLY A 165 6.96 -1.52 8.92
CA GLY A 165 7.02 -0.57 10.04
C GLY A 165 5.66 -0.25 10.67
N SER A 166 4.62 -0.97 10.31
CA SER A 166 3.22 -0.66 10.64
C SER A 166 2.94 -0.63 12.15
N ILE A 167 3.52 -1.56 12.92
CA ILE A 167 3.39 -1.64 14.38
C ILE A 167 4.00 -0.40 15.06
N GLY A 168 5.23 -0.04 14.71
CA GLY A 168 5.95 1.12 15.24
C GLY A 168 5.25 2.43 14.89
N GLY A 169 4.72 2.52 13.67
CA GLY A 169 3.84 3.62 13.26
C GLY A 169 2.59 3.72 14.13
N LEU A 170 1.91 2.60 14.40
CA LEU A 170 0.67 2.58 15.18
C LEU A 170 0.91 2.97 16.64
N VAL A 171 1.96 2.39 17.24
CA VAL A 171 2.37 2.72 18.61
C VAL A 171 2.74 4.20 18.71
N ALA A 172 3.52 4.75 17.77
CA ALA A 172 3.84 6.18 17.75
C ALA A 172 2.58 7.05 17.61
N MET A 173 1.69 6.69 16.68
CA MET A 173 0.45 7.42 16.39
C MET A 173 -0.39 7.63 17.65
N TYR A 174 -0.58 6.56 18.45
CA TYR A 174 -1.32 6.61 19.71
C TYR A 174 -0.52 7.25 20.85
N ALA A 175 0.78 6.93 20.99
CA ALA A 175 1.64 7.48 22.04
C ALA A 175 1.71 9.00 21.98
N VAL A 176 1.87 9.55 20.78
CA VAL A 176 1.93 11.00 20.61
C VAL A 176 0.58 11.61 20.26
N ARG A 177 -0.51 10.85 20.08
CA ARG A 177 -1.83 11.32 19.58
C ARG A 177 -1.69 12.19 18.32
N HIS A 178 -1.00 11.67 17.31
CA HIS A 178 -0.76 12.36 16.04
C HIS A 178 -1.55 11.68 14.94
N LYS A 179 -2.27 12.43 14.09
CA LYS A 179 -2.99 11.89 12.92
C LYS A 179 -4.00 10.76 13.18
N THR A 180 -4.43 10.57 14.43
CA THR A 180 -5.47 9.59 14.82
C THR A 180 -6.85 9.89 14.24
N ALA A 181 -7.12 11.13 13.84
CA ALA A 181 -8.38 11.56 13.21
C ALA A 181 -8.40 11.40 11.68
N LYS A 182 -7.27 11.07 11.05
CA LYS A 182 -7.22 10.86 9.60
C LYS A 182 -7.58 9.41 9.29
N TRP A 183 -8.70 9.20 8.61
CA TRP A 183 -9.29 7.87 8.38
C TRP A 183 -8.30 6.88 7.73
N TYR A 184 -7.50 7.34 6.76
CA TYR A 184 -6.52 6.49 6.06
C TYR A 184 -5.30 6.15 6.92
N PHE A 185 -5.00 6.91 7.98
CA PHE A 185 -4.03 6.49 9.00
C PHE A 185 -4.69 5.56 10.02
N ALA A 186 -5.91 5.88 10.47
CA ALA A 186 -6.63 5.09 11.46
C ALA A 186 -6.93 3.66 10.99
N TRP A 187 -7.35 3.50 9.73
CA TRP A 187 -7.63 2.19 9.12
C TRP A 187 -6.44 1.62 8.34
N GLY A 188 -5.63 2.48 7.73
CA GLY A 188 -4.49 2.02 6.94
C GLY A 188 -3.43 1.33 7.78
N LEU A 189 -3.12 1.81 8.99
CA LEU A 189 -2.10 1.17 9.83
C LEU A 189 -2.50 -0.24 10.30
N PRO A 190 -3.71 -0.47 10.87
CA PRO A 190 -4.19 -1.82 11.15
C PRO A 190 -4.20 -2.72 9.93
N PHE A 191 -4.61 -2.19 8.77
CA PHE A 191 -4.56 -2.91 7.51
C PHE A 191 -3.13 -3.32 7.14
N PHE A 192 -2.14 -2.42 7.26
CA PHE A 192 -0.73 -2.75 7.00
C PHE A 192 -0.20 -3.81 7.97
N ILE A 193 -0.61 -3.83 9.23
CA ILE A 193 -0.22 -4.91 10.17
C ILE A 193 -0.73 -6.27 9.67
N VAL A 194 -1.98 -6.34 9.23
CA VAL A 194 -2.55 -7.58 8.68
C VAL A 194 -1.83 -7.97 7.38
N PHE A 195 -1.54 -7.00 6.52
CA PHE A 195 -0.78 -7.22 5.28
C PHE A 195 0.63 -7.74 5.57
N ASP A 196 1.39 -7.10 6.46
CA ASP A 196 2.74 -7.53 6.85
C ASP A 196 2.72 -8.95 7.40
N ALA A 197 1.74 -9.27 8.27
CA ALA A 197 1.56 -10.63 8.80
C ALA A 197 1.24 -11.65 7.70
N ALA A 198 0.38 -11.29 6.76
CA ALA A 198 0.04 -12.14 5.62
C ALA A 198 1.26 -12.41 4.72
N VAL A 199 2.10 -11.40 4.48
CA VAL A 199 3.35 -11.55 3.71
C VAL A 199 4.32 -12.48 4.43
N VAL A 200 4.49 -12.35 5.75
CA VAL A 200 5.35 -13.23 6.55
C VAL A 200 4.83 -14.67 6.52
N ILE A 201 3.53 -14.89 6.73
CA ILE A 201 2.92 -16.21 6.66
C ILE A 201 3.13 -16.80 5.26
N TYR A 202 2.87 -16.03 4.21
CA TYR A 202 3.04 -16.49 2.84
C TYR A 202 4.51 -16.88 2.55
N ALA A 203 5.47 -16.07 3.00
CA ALA A 203 6.89 -16.39 2.86
C ALA A 203 7.27 -17.70 3.57
N HIS A 204 6.67 -17.98 4.72
CA HIS A 204 6.83 -19.25 5.43
C HIS A 204 6.21 -20.42 4.65
N LEU A 205 4.98 -20.28 4.16
CA LEU A 205 4.28 -21.34 3.41
C LEU A 205 4.99 -21.72 2.11
N VAL A 206 5.72 -20.80 1.51
CA VAL A 206 6.55 -21.02 0.31
C VAL A 206 7.93 -21.62 0.66
N GLY A 207 8.29 -21.67 1.96
CA GLY A 207 9.58 -22.19 2.44
C GLY A 207 10.73 -21.19 2.30
N THR A 208 10.41 -19.91 2.13
CA THR A 208 11.42 -18.84 2.06
C THR A 208 12.02 -18.58 3.45
N ILE A 209 11.20 -18.68 4.50
CA ILE A 209 11.54 -18.49 5.93
C ILE A 209 10.94 -19.57 6.83
#